data_AF-A0A918M1Y8-F1
#
_entry.id   AF-A0A918M1Y8-F1
#
_cell.length_a   1.000
_cell.length_b   1.000
_cell.length_c   1.000
_cell.angle_alpha   90.00
_cell.angle_beta   90.00
_cell.angle_gamma   90.00
#
_symmetry.space_group_name_H-M   'P 1'
#
loop_
_entity.id
_entity.type
_entity.pdbx_description
1 polymer ?
#
loop_
_entity_poly.entity_id
_entity_poly.type
_entity_poly.pdbx_seq_one_letter_code
_entity_poly.pdbx_strand_id
1 'polypeptide(L)'
;MSGVITASEPFWIAPITGLSPRQFGRLLTVLRREGVDPVRKGRPWSLPLEDRVLLVAAYWRTNLTLRQLAPLFGVSKSAADRIVDHLGPALALQQCKRFRKSTVLIVDGTLVPTRDHAVAEKSKNYRYSTNHQVIIAADTRLVVAVGCPLPGNRSDFRVWECPVRKTPSARRR
;
A
#
# COMPACT_ATOMS: atom_id res chain seq x y z
N MET A 1 -18.99 13.43 15.63
CA MET A 1 -17.78 13.30 16.48
C MET A 1 -16.63 13.85 15.67
N SER A 2 -15.98 14.92 16.11
CA SER A 2 -14.78 15.44 15.46
C SER A 2 -13.64 14.43 15.62
N GLY A 3 -12.95 14.11 14.52
CA GLY A 3 -11.71 13.34 14.60
C GLY A 3 -10.62 14.12 15.35
N VAL A 4 -9.69 13.40 15.95
CA VAL A 4 -8.49 13.97 16.61
C VAL A 4 -7.38 14.19 15.59
N ILE A 5 -7.31 13.33 14.56
CA ILE A 5 -6.27 13.38 13.53
C ILE A 5 -6.85 14.02 12.28
N THR A 6 -6.19 15.07 11.80
CA THR A 6 -6.53 15.76 10.55
C THR A 6 -5.28 16.25 9.83
N ALA A 7 -5.32 16.24 8.51
CA ALA A 7 -4.30 16.81 7.65
C ALA A 7 -4.31 18.35 7.62
N SER A 8 -5.37 18.99 8.13
CA SER A 8 -5.41 20.45 8.32
C SER A 8 -4.39 20.93 9.37
N GLU A 9 -3.97 20.04 10.27
CA GLU A 9 -2.91 20.27 11.24
C GLU A 9 -1.61 19.60 10.74
N PRO A 10 -0.62 20.36 10.23
CA PRO A 10 0.58 19.78 9.61
C PRO A 10 1.41 18.89 10.52
N PHE A 11 1.25 19.05 11.84
CA PHE A 11 1.89 18.24 12.87
C PHE A 11 1.60 16.73 12.70
N TRP A 12 0.40 16.35 12.24
CA TRP A 12 0.04 14.94 12.05
C TRP A 12 0.63 14.32 10.79
N ILE A 13 1.00 15.12 9.79
CA ILE A 13 1.40 14.62 8.47
C ILE A 13 2.71 13.84 8.56
N ALA A 14 3.76 14.44 9.13
CA ALA A 14 5.09 13.83 9.14
C ALA A 14 5.18 12.55 10.00
N PRO A 15 4.65 12.50 11.24
CA PRO A 15 4.69 11.28 12.06
C PRO A 15 3.93 10.11 11.43
N ILE A 16 2.76 10.38 10.82
CA ILE A 16 1.90 9.33 10.27
C ILE A 16 2.41 8.87 8.91
N THR A 17 2.70 9.79 8.00
CA THR A 17 3.04 9.47 6.61
C THR A 17 4.53 9.29 6.36
N GLY A 18 5.39 9.87 7.22
CA GLY A 18 6.82 10.00 6.96
C GLY A 18 7.18 11.06 5.91
N LEU A 19 6.20 11.82 5.40
CA LEU A 19 6.38 12.85 4.39
C LEU A 19 6.40 14.25 5.03
N SER A 20 7.22 15.15 4.48
CA SER A 20 7.06 16.57 4.77
C SER A 20 5.70 17.09 4.25
N PRO A 21 5.12 18.14 4.84
CA PRO A 21 3.87 18.74 4.35
C PRO A 21 3.90 19.11 2.86
N ARG A 22 5.08 19.53 2.36
CA ARG A 22 5.29 19.83 0.94
C ARG A 22 5.21 18.57 0.06
N GLN A 23 5.84 17.48 0.47
CA GLN A 23 5.76 16.20 -0.26
C GLN A 23 4.34 15.63 -0.23
N PHE A 24 3.66 15.76 0.91
CA PHE A 24 2.25 15.35 1.05
C PHE A 24 1.34 16.14 0.10
N GLY A 25 1.49 17.46 0.01
CA GLY A 25 0.76 18.29 -0.96
C GLY A 25 1.01 17.87 -2.43
N ARG A 26 2.24 17.49 -2.76
CA ARG A 26 2.57 16.94 -4.09
C ARG A 26 1.86 15.62 -4.36
N LEU A 27 1.85 14.70 -3.38
CA LEU A 27 1.13 13.42 -3.47
C LEU A 27 -0.36 13.65 -3.74
N LEU A 28 -1.00 14.52 -2.97
CA LEU A 28 -2.42 14.86 -3.14
C LEU A 28 -2.72 15.45 -4.52
N THR A 29 -1.81 16.26 -5.05
CA THR A 29 -1.93 16.82 -6.40
C THR A 29 -1.91 15.72 -7.46
N VAL A 30 -1.02 14.73 -7.32
CA VAL A 30 -0.96 13.56 -8.22
C VAL A 30 -2.25 12.74 -8.11
N LEU A 31 -2.72 12.43 -6.90
CA LEU A 31 -3.96 11.66 -6.69
C LEU A 31 -5.18 12.35 -7.30
N ARG A 32 -5.27 13.67 -7.20
CA ARG A 32 -6.33 14.46 -7.84
C ARG A 32 -6.28 14.36 -9.37
N ARG A 33 -5.08 14.42 -9.95
CA ARG A 33 -4.88 14.28 -11.42
C ARG A 33 -5.22 12.88 -11.91
N GLU A 34 -4.91 11.85 -11.13
CA GLU A 34 -5.26 10.46 -11.41
C GLU A 34 -6.76 10.16 -11.22
N GLY A 35 -7.56 11.15 -10.83
CA GLY A 35 -9.01 11.00 -10.69
C GLY A 35 -9.44 10.14 -9.51
N VAL A 36 -8.60 10.03 -8.48
CA VAL A 36 -8.86 9.25 -7.26
C VAL A 36 -9.98 9.86 -6.42
N ASP A 37 -10.35 11.11 -6.68
CA ASP A 37 -11.51 11.76 -6.07
C ASP A 37 -12.44 12.34 -7.14
N PRO A 38 -13.11 11.48 -7.93
CA PRO A 38 -14.00 11.96 -8.98
C PRO A 38 -15.22 12.63 -8.35
N VAL A 39 -15.79 13.64 -9.02
CA VAL A 39 -17.09 14.20 -8.66
C VAL A 39 -18.14 13.10 -8.85
N ARG A 40 -18.48 12.39 -7.75
CA ARG A 40 -19.41 11.26 -7.78
C ARG A 40 -20.85 11.76 -7.86
N LYS A 41 -21.68 11.09 -8.67
CA LYS A 41 -23.13 11.15 -8.55
C LYS A 41 -23.55 10.27 -7.36
N GLY A 42 -23.63 10.84 -6.16
CA GLY A 42 -24.00 10.11 -4.94
C GLY A 42 -23.60 10.82 -3.66
N ARG A 43 -23.78 10.17 -2.51
CA ARG A 43 -23.40 10.72 -1.20
C ARG A 43 -21.89 10.97 -1.16
N PRO A 44 -21.43 12.20 -0.87
CA PRO A 44 -20.01 12.50 -0.77
C PRO A 44 -19.37 11.73 0.39
N TRP A 45 -18.06 11.54 0.32
CA TRP A 45 -17.29 11.03 1.45
C TRP A 45 -17.45 11.96 2.65
N SER A 46 -17.53 11.39 3.86
CA SER A 46 -17.59 12.18 5.10
C SER A 46 -16.25 12.84 5.47
N LEU A 47 -15.16 12.44 4.81
CA LEU A 47 -13.81 12.96 5.04
C LEU A 47 -13.22 13.54 3.75
N PRO A 48 -12.47 14.66 3.85
CA PRO A 48 -11.72 15.21 2.72
C PRO A 48 -10.65 14.22 2.24
N LEU A 49 -10.17 14.40 1.02
CA LEU A 49 -9.17 13.49 0.42
C LEU A 49 -7.90 13.39 1.27
N GLU A 50 -7.46 14.51 1.83
CA GLU A 50 -6.28 14.63 2.67
C GLU A 50 -6.36 13.74 3.92
N ASP A 51 -7.47 13.82 4.66
CA ASP A 51 -7.70 13.00 5.85
C ASP A 51 -7.87 11.53 5.48
N ARG A 52 -8.47 11.23 4.33
CA ARG A 52 -8.58 9.85 3.85
C ARG A 52 -7.20 9.25 3.51
N VAL A 53 -6.31 10.01 2.87
CA VAL A 53 -4.93 9.56 2.60
C VAL A 53 -4.16 9.38 3.91
N LEU A 54 -4.34 10.29 4.86
CA LEU A 54 -3.71 10.20 6.19
C LEU A 54 -4.21 8.96 6.96
N LEU A 55 -5.50 8.63 6.84
CA LEU A 55 -6.10 7.41 7.41
C LEU A 55 -5.45 6.15 6.82
N VAL A 56 -5.30 6.07 5.49
CA VAL A 56 -4.64 4.90 4.87
C VAL A 56 -3.17 4.79 5.30
N ALA A 57 -2.45 5.91 5.35
CA ALA A 57 -1.07 5.93 5.82
C ALA A 57 -0.97 5.46 7.29
N ALA A 58 -1.85 5.93 8.17
CA ALA A 58 -1.93 5.50 9.55
C ALA A 58 -2.24 4.00 9.66
N TYR A 59 -3.17 3.50 8.84
CA TYR A 59 -3.50 2.08 8.80
C TYR A 59 -2.30 1.20 8.40
N TRP A 60 -1.46 1.65 7.46
CA TRP A 60 -0.28 0.90 7.03
C TRP A 60 0.93 1.04 7.95
N ARG A 61 1.11 2.21 8.58
CA ARG A 61 2.30 2.52 9.40
C ARG A 61 2.14 2.16 10.87
N THR A 62 0.91 1.95 11.33
CA THR A 62 0.61 1.62 12.73
C THR A 62 -0.05 0.25 12.82
N ASN A 63 0.08 -0.40 13.98
CA ASN A 63 -0.58 -1.68 14.25
C ASN A 63 -2.02 -1.49 14.78
N LEU A 64 -2.66 -0.37 14.47
CA LEU A 64 -4.02 -0.07 14.94
C LEU A 64 -5.06 -0.79 14.08
N THR A 65 -6.03 -1.41 14.73
CA THR A 65 -7.17 -2.00 14.03
C THR A 65 -8.08 -0.89 13.47
N LEU A 66 -8.84 -1.17 12.40
CA LEU A 66 -9.82 -0.21 11.86
C LEU A 66 -10.85 0.26 12.90
N ARG A 67 -11.14 -0.56 13.92
CA ARG A 67 -12.02 -0.17 15.04
C ARG A 67 -11.40 0.88 15.96
N GLN A 68 -10.08 0.84 16.14
CA GLN A 68 -9.33 1.84 16.92
C GLN A 68 -9.04 3.08 16.07
N LEU A 69 -8.76 2.90 14.77
CA LEU A 69 -8.40 3.98 13.86
C LEU A 69 -9.61 4.86 13.50
N ALA A 70 -10.77 4.27 13.23
CA ALA A 70 -11.92 5.02 12.73
C ALA A 70 -12.40 6.16 13.67
N PRO A 71 -12.46 5.97 15.01
CA PRO A 71 -12.75 7.06 15.94
C PRO A 71 -11.75 8.21 15.89
N LEU A 72 -10.45 7.95 15.65
CA LEU A 72 -9.42 8.98 15.56
C LEU A 72 -9.64 9.93 14.39
N PHE A 73 -10.31 9.46 13.33
CA PHE A 73 -10.69 10.25 12.16
C PHE A 73 -12.18 10.63 12.16
N GLY A 74 -12.92 10.40 13.26
CA GLY A 74 -14.33 10.77 13.38
C GLY A 74 -15.28 10.02 12.43
N VAL A 75 -14.89 8.84 11.94
CA VAL A 75 -15.67 8.02 11.02
C VAL A 75 -16.07 6.67 11.63
N SER A 76 -17.06 6.01 11.02
CA SER A 76 -17.41 4.65 11.41
C SER A 76 -16.37 3.65 10.91
N LYS A 77 -16.25 2.50 11.59
CA LYS A 77 -15.35 1.40 11.15
C LYS A 77 -15.57 1.02 9.68
N SER A 78 -16.83 0.89 9.25
CA SER A 78 -17.18 0.54 7.87
C SER A 78 -16.92 1.67 6.86
N ALA A 79 -16.85 2.93 7.31
CA ALA A 79 -16.39 4.03 6.46
C ALA A 79 -14.86 3.99 6.29
N ALA A 80 -14.10 3.75 7.37
CA ALA A 80 -12.65 3.60 7.30
C ALA A 80 -12.24 2.41 6.40
N ASP A 81 -12.91 1.27 6.54
CA ASP A 81 -12.73 0.08 5.70
C ASP A 81 -12.88 0.41 4.20
N ARG A 82 -14.00 1.05 3.82
CA ARG A 82 -14.25 1.49 2.44
C ARG A 82 -13.24 2.52 1.94
N ILE A 83 -12.69 3.37 2.82
CA ILE A 83 -11.64 4.32 2.46
C ILE A 83 -10.34 3.59 2.11
N VAL A 84 -9.95 2.60 2.93
CA VAL A 84 -8.75 1.80 2.69
C VAL A 84 -8.89 1.00 1.40
N ASP A 85 -10.03 0.34 1.17
CA ASP A 85 -10.28 -0.44 -0.05
C ASP A 85 -10.25 0.44 -1.31
N HIS A 86 -10.78 1.66 -1.21
CA HIS A 86 -10.84 2.57 -2.34
C HIS A 86 -9.50 3.26 -2.65
N LEU A 87 -8.80 3.75 -1.63
CA LEU A 87 -7.56 4.54 -1.82
C LEU A 87 -6.29 3.70 -1.77
N GLY A 88 -6.30 2.55 -1.09
CA GLY A 88 -5.14 1.66 -0.98
C GLY A 88 -4.50 1.33 -2.33
N PRO A 89 -5.28 0.90 -3.34
CA PRO A 89 -4.73 0.62 -4.67
C PRO A 89 -4.10 1.84 -5.36
N ALA A 90 -4.63 3.04 -5.15
CA ALA A 90 -4.10 4.27 -5.74
C ALA A 90 -2.81 4.75 -5.07
N LEU A 91 -2.62 4.40 -3.80
CA LEU A 91 -1.41 4.68 -3.03
C LEU A 91 -0.37 3.55 -3.13
N ALA A 92 -0.71 2.44 -3.77
CA ALA A 92 0.20 1.33 -3.95
C ALA A 92 1.41 1.74 -4.80
N LEU A 93 2.58 1.19 -4.46
CA LEU A 93 3.83 1.47 -5.14
C LEU A 93 3.70 1.19 -6.64
N GLN A 94 3.97 2.20 -7.47
CA GLN A 94 4.21 1.98 -8.88
C GLN A 94 5.53 1.20 -9.04
N GLN A 95 5.41 -0.06 -9.47
CA GLN A 95 6.58 -0.91 -9.66
C GLN A 95 7.50 -0.36 -10.75
N CYS A 96 8.80 -0.28 -10.46
CA CYS A 96 9.81 0.09 -11.44
C CYS A 96 9.84 -0.93 -12.58
N LYS A 97 9.52 -0.48 -13.80
CA LYS A 97 9.45 -1.36 -14.99
C LYS A 97 10.83 -1.69 -15.57
N ARG A 98 11.82 -0.82 -15.38
CA ARG A 98 13.18 -0.92 -15.93
C ARG A 98 14.21 -0.50 -14.88
N PHE A 99 15.31 -1.25 -14.83
CA PHE A 99 16.49 -0.96 -14.02
C PHE A 99 17.66 -0.64 -14.96
N ARG A 100 18.60 0.19 -14.52
CA ARG A 100 19.83 0.42 -15.29
C ARG A 100 20.69 -0.85 -15.20
N LYS A 101 21.49 -1.13 -16.24
CA LYS A 101 22.31 -2.38 -16.30
C LYS A 101 23.24 -2.57 -15.10
N SER A 102 23.65 -1.49 -14.43
CA SER A 102 24.54 -1.50 -13.27
C SER A 102 23.82 -1.32 -11.92
N THR A 103 22.47 -1.34 -11.89
CA THR A 103 21.73 -1.24 -10.64
C THR A 103 21.87 -2.53 -9.84
N VAL A 104 22.39 -2.43 -8.61
CA VAL A 104 22.40 -3.54 -7.65
C VAL A 104 21.03 -3.61 -6.98
N LEU A 105 20.40 -4.79 -7.03
CA LEU A 105 19.11 -5.06 -6.42
C LEU A 105 19.28 -6.10 -5.31
N ILE A 106 18.65 -5.84 -4.17
CA ILE A 106 18.50 -6.79 -3.07
C ILE A 106 17.11 -7.41 -3.25
N VAL A 107 17.04 -8.74 -3.31
CA VAL A 107 15.79 -9.49 -3.40
C VAL A 107 15.63 -10.26 -2.10
N ASP A 108 14.55 -10.00 -1.39
CA ASP A 108 14.22 -10.70 -0.15
C ASP A 108 12.81 -11.29 -0.22
N GLY A 109 12.60 -12.41 0.45
CA GLY A 109 11.33 -13.14 0.52
C GLY A 109 10.72 -13.03 1.90
N THR A 110 9.46 -12.63 1.99
CA THR A 110 8.73 -12.58 3.26
C THR A 110 7.51 -13.50 3.25
N LEU A 111 7.39 -14.35 4.26
CA LEU A 111 6.24 -15.22 4.43
C LEU A 111 5.12 -14.46 5.13
N VAL A 112 4.06 -14.17 4.37
CA VAL A 112 2.86 -13.52 4.89
C VAL A 112 1.78 -14.58 5.10
N PRO A 113 1.33 -14.82 6.34
CA PRO A 113 0.17 -15.65 6.60
C PRO A 113 -1.06 -15.04 5.92
N THR A 114 -1.77 -15.83 5.13
CA THR A 114 -3.02 -15.40 4.48
C THR A 114 -4.07 -16.49 4.60
N ARG A 115 -5.34 -16.07 4.63
CA ARG A 115 -6.50 -16.97 4.63
C ARG A 115 -6.91 -17.41 3.22
N ASP A 116 -6.28 -16.84 2.19
CA ASP A 116 -6.51 -17.27 0.81
C ASP A 116 -5.79 -18.58 0.52
N HIS A 117 -6.53 -19.69 0.66
CA HIS A 117 -6.04 -21.04 0.41
C HIS A 117 -5.90 -21.38 -1.08
N ALA A 118 -6.27 -20.50 -2.02
CA ALA A 118 -6.02 -20.72 -3.44
C ALA A 118 -4.53 -20.58 -3.79
N VAL A 119 -3.77 -19.80 -3.01
CA VAL A 119 -2.34 -19.56 -3.22
C VAL A 119 -1.49 -19.98 -2.02
N ALA A 120 -2.03 -19.86 -0.79
CA ALA A 120 -1.28 -20.18 0.42
C ALA A 120 -0.99 -21.67 0.54
N GLU A 121 0.24 -21.99 0.91
CA GLU A 121 0.68 -23.35 1.22
C GLU A 121 1.36 -23.40 2.59
N LYS A 122 1.40 -24.59 3.18
CA LYS A 122 2.11 -24.81 4.45
C LYS A 122 3.61 -24.56 4.24
N SER A 123 4.15 -23.56 4.92
CA SER A 123 5.59 -23.26 4.92
C SER A 123 6.34 -24.04 6.01
N LYS A 124 7.66 -23.80 6.13
CA LYS A 124 8.54 -24.41 7.14
C LYS A 124 8.06 -24.22 8.58
N ASN A 125 7.18 -23.26 8.84
CA ASN A 125 6.58 -22.98 10.14
C ASN A 125 5.21 -23.67 10.35
N TYR A 126 4.84 -24.64 9.49
CA TYR A 126 3.56 -25.36 9.47
C TYR A 126 2.30 -24.49 9.34
N ARG A 127 2.46 -23.21 9.00
CA ARG A 127 1.35 -22.26 8.76
C ARG A 127 1.12 -22.07 7.27
N TYR A 128 -0.14 -21.90 6.89
CA TYR A 128 -0.52 -21.49 5.53
C TYR A 128 -0.05 -20.05 5.29
N SER A 129 0.80 -19.87 4.29
CA SER A 129 1.39 -18.58 3.97
C SER A 129 1.69 -18.46 2.49
N THR A 130 1.86 -17.23 2.05
CA THR A 130 2.36 -16.88 0.72
C THR A 130 3.70 -16.18 0.86
N ASN A 131 4.69 -16.61 0.08
CA ASN A 131 5.98 -15.95 -0.04
C ASN A 131 5.84 -14.74 -0.97
N HIS A 132 6.07 -13.55 -0.43
CA HIS A 132 6.09 -12.29 -1.17
C HIS A 132 7.53 -11.85 -1.37
N GLN A 133 7.91 -11.66 -2.63
CA GLN A 133 9.22 -11.07 -2.92
C GLN A 133 9.17 -9.56 -2.85
N VAL A 134 10.15 -8.98 -2.18
CA VAL A 134 10.38 -7.54 -2.15
C VAL A 134 11.71 -7.28 -2.83
N ILE A 135 11.69 -6.40 -3.83
CA ILE A 135 12.88 -5.99 -4.58
C ILE A 135 13.24 -4.58 -4.11
N ILE A 136 14.46 -4.41 -3.63
CA ILE A 136 14.97 -3.18 -3.03
C ILE A 136 16.18 -2.71 -3.84
N ALA A 137 16.21 -1.43 -4.19
CA ALA A 137 17.40 -0.85 -4.81
C ALA A 137 18.47 -0.60 -3.75
N ALA A 138 19.67 -1.15 -3.93
CA ALA A 138 20.70 -1.15 -2.89
C ALA A 138 21.24 0.27 -2.58
N ASP A 139 21.22 1.16 -3.56
CA ASP A 139 21.70 2.54 -3.48
C ASP A 139 20.80 3.44 -2.62
N THR A 140 19.49 3.31 -2.81
CA THR A 140 18.46 4.14 -2.16
C THR A 140 17.80 3.44 -0.97
N ARG A 141 17.96 2.12 -0.87
CA ARG A 141 17.25 1.24 0.08
C ARG A 141 15.73 1.34 0.00
N LEU A 142 15.21 1.78 -1.15
CA LEU A 142 13.78 1.87 -1.39
C LEU A 142 13.26 0.60 -2.06
N VAL A 143 12.03 0.22 -1.70
CA VAL A 143 11.30 -0.85 -2.38
C VAL A 143 10.92 -0.37 -3.78
N VAL A 144 11.39 -1.07 -4.80
CA VAL A 144 11.20 -0.72 -6.22
C VAL A 144 10.19 -1.62 -6.92
N ALA A 145 9.98 -2.83 -6.42
CA ALA A 145 8.97 -3.74 -6.91
C ALA A 145 8.62 -4.79 -5.86
N VAL A 146 7.42 -5.36 -5.97
CA VAL A 146 6.96 -6.49 -5.16
C VAL A 146 6.54 -7.60 -6.14
N GLY A 147 7.09 -8.80 -5.95
CA GLY A 147 6.74 -9.97 -6.77
C GLY A 147 5.31 -10.44 -6.52
N CYS A 148 4.80 -11.28 -7.42
CA CYS A 148 3.52 -11.96 -7.17
C CYS A 148 3.66 -12.90 -5.96
N PRO A 149 2.63 -12.99 -5.10
CA PRO A 149 2.65 -13.94 -4.00
C PRO A 149 2.73 -15.36 -4.57
N LEU A 150 3.72 -16.12 -4.11
CA LEU A 150 3.85 -17.54 -4.41
C LEU A 150 3.50 -18.39 -3.19
N PRO A 151 3.23 -19.69 -3.35
CA PRO A 151 3.00 -20.58 -2.23
C PRO A 151 4.17 -20.59 -1.23
N GLY A 152 3.89 -20.53 0.07
CA GLY A 152 4.88 -20.35 1.13
C GLY A 152 5.87 -21.52 1.34
N ASN A 153 5.67 -22.64 0.66
CA ASN A 153 6.63 -23.75 0.61
C ASN A 153 7.72 -23.56 -0.46
N ARG A 154 7.64 -22.51 -1.29
CA ARG A 154 8.65 -22.20 -2.31
C ARG A 154 9.81 -21.42 -1.71
N SER A 155 11.03 -21.89 -1.98
CA SER A 155 12.26 -21.18 -1.63
C SER A 155 12.44 -19.94 -2.48
N ASP A 156 13.13 -18.94 -1.94
CA ASP A 156 13.32 -17.63 -2.59
C ASP A 156 14.02 -17.74 -3.95
N PHE A 157 14.92 -18.72 -4.09
CA PHE A 157 15.57 -19.04 -5.36
C PHE A 157 14.57 -19.40 -6.47
N ARG A 158 13.60 -20.27 -6.18
CA ARG A 158 12.55 -20.64 -7.16
C ARG A 158 11.54 -19.52 -7.39
N VAL A 159 11.33 -18.68 -6.38
CA VAL A 159 10.42 -17.54 -6.47
C VAL A 159 11.02 -16.48 -7.40
N TRP A 160 12.34 -16.32 -7.42
CA TRP A 160 13.04 -15.36 -8.29
C TRP A 160 12.92 -15.70 -9.77
N GLU A 161 12.96 -17.00 -10.11
CA GLU A 161 12.80 -17.49 -11.47
C GLU A 161 11.37 -17.32 -11.99
N CYS A 162 10.38 -17.20 -11.09
CA CYS A 162 9.02 -16.90 -11.52
C CYS A 162 9.01 -15.48 -12.09
N PRO A 163 8.52 -15.28 -13.32
CA PRO A 163 8.44 -13.96 -13.89
C PRO A 163 7.60 -13.12 -12.94
N VAL A 164 8.21 -12.08 -12.36
CA VAL A 164 7.47 -10.97 -11.78
C VAL A 164 6.45 -10.63 -12.83
N ARG A 165 5.18 -10.97 -12.60
CA ARG A 165 4.10 -10.62 -13.52
C ARG A 165 3.99 -9.11 -13.36
N LYS A 166 4.85 -8.39 -14.07
CA LYS A 166 4.77 -6.95 -14.31
C LYS A 166 3.41 -6.80 -14.95
N THR A 167 2.41 -6.48 -14.15
CA THR A 167 1.03 -6.43 -14.61
C THR A 167 1.02 -5.49 -15.82
N PRO A 168 0.65 -5.99 -17.02
CA PRO A 168 0.52 -5.10 -18.15
C PRO A 168 -0.76 -4.31 -17.88
N SER A 169 -0.64 -3.10 -17.36
CA SER A 169 -1.74 -2.16 -17.51
C SER A 169 -1.93 -1.97 -19.01
N ALA A 170 -3.16 -2.27 -19.44
CA ALA A 170 -3.62 -2.44 -20.80
C ALA A 170 -2.97 -1.49 -21.83
N ARG A 171 -2.61 -2.05 -22.99
CA ARG A 171 -2.51 -1.27 -24.23
C ARG A 171 -3.85 -0.56 -24.43
N ARG A 172 -3.89 0.75 -24.19
CA ARG A 172 -4.88 1.60 -24.85
C ARG A 172 -4.44 1.72 -26.32
N ARG A 173 -5.27 1.18 -27.21
CA ARG A 173 -5.36 1.64 -28.59
C ARG A 173 -5.99 3.03 -28.61
#